data_AF-A0A7X6VTZ0-F1
#
_entry.id   AF-A0A7X6VTZ0-F1
#
_cell.length_a   1.000
_cell.length_b   1.000
_cell.length_c   1.000
_cell.angle_alpha   90.00
_cell.angle_beta   90.00
_cell.angle_gamma   90.00
#
_symmetry.space_group_name_H-M   'P 1'
#
loop_
_entity.id
_entity.type
_entity.pdbx_description
1 polymer ?
#
loop_
_entity_poly.entity_id
_entity_poly.type
_entity_poly.pdbx_seq_one_letter_code
_entity_poly.pdbx_strand_id
1 'polypeptide(L)'
;MKRDYNSGEHEDVTYFVGYEVEKTPAYGKKTLFDDHECDHIFFGANHSFDPKDADEWYDWDNLICHFLDAGVLCSLDIPVKHAEEFLECRMVEHSNFSPQLRVPVPFIKQWNYNTMIKIDDKDFNHSNPGVWCHRLHDLMSYNT
;
A
#
# COMPACT_ATOMS: atom_id res chain seq x y z
N MET A 1 -3.76 15.09 -2.30
CA MET A 1 -3.13 15.72 -3.49
C MET A 1 -4.09 15.51 -4.65
N LYS A 2 -4.51 16.57 -5.35
CA LYS A 2 -5.30 16.41 -6.59
C LYS A 2 -4.34 15.80 -7.61
N ARG A 3 -4.60 14.57 -8.03
CA ARG A 3 -3.87 13.90 -9.10
C ARG A 3 -4.54 14.36 -10.39
N ASP A 4 -3.81 15.11 -11.22
CA ASP A 4 -4.29 15.47 -12.56
C ASP A 4 -4.14 14.22 -13.44
N TYR A 5 -5.25 13.54 -13.66
CA TYR A 5 -5.31 12.43 -14.59
C TYR A 5 -5.72 12.97 -15.95
N ASN A 6 -4.82 12.86 -16.92
CA ASN A 6 -5.03 13.34 -18.29
C ASN A 6 -5.87 12.39 -19.15
N SER A 7 -6.63 11.47 -18.56
CA SER A 7 -7.44 10.51 -19.29
C SER A 7 -8.92 10.87 -19.15
N GLY A 8 -9.58 11.08 -20.30
CA GLY A 8 -11.03 11.19 -20.38
C GLY A 8 -11.73 9.93 -19.85
N GLU A 9 -13.04 10.03 -19.65
CA GLU A 9 -13.86 8.96 -19.09
C GLU A 9 -13.82 7.71 -20.00
N HIS A 10 -13.44 6.57 -19.41
CA HIS A 10 -13.57 5.23 -20.01
C HIS A 10 -14.19 4.30 -18.96
N GLU A 11 -15.14 3.45 -19.38
CA GLU A 11 -15.82 2.46 -18.52
C GLU A 11 -14.94 1.21 -18.23
N ASP A 12 -13.78 1.12 -18.86
CA ASP A 12 -12.81 0.01 -18.73
C ASP A 12 -11.58 0.41 -17.91
N VAL A 13 -10.95 -0.60 -17.28
CA VAL A 13 -9.79 -0.53 -16.37
C VAL A 13 -8.84 0.60 -16.77
N THR A 14 -8.94 1.72 -16.06
CA THR A 14 -8.16 2.91 -16.39
C THR A 14 -6.78 2.75 -15.81
N TYR A 15 -5.86 2.49 -16.70
CA TYR A 15 -4.47 2.49 -16.40
C TYR A 15 -3.87 3.89 -16.55
N PHE A 16 -2.82 4.17 -15.80
CA PHE A 16 -2.18 5.47 -15.62
C PHE A 16 -0.66 5.31 -15.59
N VAL A 17 0.09 6.36 -15.88
CA VAL A 17 1.55 6.35 -15.69
C VAL A 17 1.92 7.56 -14.86
N GLY A 18 2.79 7.36 -13.88
CA GLY A 18 3.24 8.42 -13.02
C GLY A 18 4.63 8.14 -12.45
N TYR A 19 5.02 8.92 -11.46
CA TYR A 19 6.19 8.62 -10.64
C TYR A 19 5.72 8.20 -9.25
N GLU A 20 6.41 7.22 -8.66
CA GLU A 20 6.14 6.80 -7.29
C GLU A 20 6.34 7.97 -6.32
N VAL A 21 5.29 8.33 -5.60
CA VAL A 21 5.33 9.40 -4.60
C VAL A 21 5.41 8.87 -3.17
N GLU A 22 4.99 7.62 -2.95
CA GLU A 22 5.09 6.97 -1.65
C GLU A 22 6.56 6.64 -1.35
N LYS A 23 6.96 6.73 -0.08
CA LYS A 23 8.36 6.56 0.36
C LYS A 23 8.76 5.08 0.46
N THR A 24 8.44 4.32 -0.58
CA THR A 24 8.89 2.93 -0.76
C THR A 24 10.28 2.90 -1.43
N PRO A 25 10.94 1.73 -1.53
CA PRO A 25 12.13 1.56 -2.36
C PRO A 25 11.94 1.95 -3.83
N ALA A 26 10.70 2.06 -4.29
CA ALA A 26 10.36 2.52 -5.63
C ALA A 26 10.21 4.04 -5.76
N TYR A 27 10.39 4.83 -4.69
CA TYR A 27 10.22 6.29 -4.71
C TYR A 27 10.95 6.97 -5.88
N GLY A 28 10.21 7.79 -6.64
CA GLY A 28 10.71 8.50 -7.82
C GLY A 28 10.93 7.63 -9.05
N LYS A 29 10.63 6.32 -9.01
CA LYS A 29 10.62 5.47 -10.21
C LYS A 29 9.38 5.75 -11.04
N LYS A 30 9.48 5.51 -12.35
CA LYS A 30 8.33 5.55 -13.24
C LYS A 30 7.43 4.36 -12.88
N THR A 31 6.27 4.69 -12.31
CA THR A 31 5.30 3.72 -11.80
C THR A 31 4.21 3.53 -12.83
N LEU A 32 4.06 2.27 -13.18
CA LEU A 32 3.02 1.79 -14.06
C LEU A 32 1.72 1.64 -13.30
N PHE A 33 0.68 2.08 -13.97
CA PHE A 33 -0.60 1.46 -13.91
C PHE A 33 -0.99 0.82 -15.29
N ASP A 34 -0.38 1.09 -16.49
CA ASP A 34 -0.21 0.13 -17.68
C ASP A 34 0.77 0.56 -18.82
N ASP A 35 1.32 -0.48 -19.46
CA ASP A 35 2.27 -0.82 -20.53
C ASP A 35 3.60 -0.12 -20.88
N HIS A 36 4.64 -0.97 -20.80
CA HIS A 36 5.96 -1.01 -21.46
C HIS A 36 6.88 0.23 -21.36
N GLU A 37 7.35 0.53 -20.14
CA GLU A 37 8.65 1.17 -19.80
C GLU A 37 8.54 1.72 -18.36
N CYS A 38 8.26 0.86 -17.38
CA CYS A 38 8.18 1.27 -15.98
C CYS A 38 8.98 0.33 -15.11
N ASP A 39 9.65 0.91 -14.11
CA ASP A 39 10.51 0.16 -13.21
C ASP A 39 9.73 -0.44 -12.03
N HIS A 40 8.46 -0.05 -11.87
CA HIS A 40 7.62 -0.37 -10.72
C HIS A 40 6.13 -0.41 -11.09
N ILE A 41 5.35 -1.26 -10.43
CA ILE A 41 3.88 -1.32 -10.52
C ILE A 41 3.27 -1.08 -9.14
N PHE A 42 2.32 -0.14 -9.05
CA PHE A 42 1.56 0.10 -7.81
C PHE A 42 0.16 -0.51 -7.94
N PHE A 43 -0.15 -1.46 -7.07
CA PHE A 43 -1.47 -2.10 -6.95
C PHE A 43 -2.29 -1.49 -5.81
N GLY A 44 -3.62 -1.66 -5.84
CA GLY A 44 -4.51 -1.24 -4.76
C GLY A 44 -4.89 0.26 -4.77
N ALA A 45 -4.58 0.99 -5.84
CA ALA A 45 -4.96 2.39 -5.97
C ALA A 45 -6.49 2.60 -5.86
N ASN A 46 -6.87 3.77 -5.34
CA ASN A 46 -8.27 4.11 -5.06
C ASN A 46 -8.98 3.09 -4.15
N HIS A 47 -8.24 2.42 -3.27
CA HIS A 47 -8.74 1.38 -2.37
C HIS A 47 -9.29 0.13 -3.09
N SER A 48 -8.76 -0.21 -4.27
CA SER A 48 -9.25 -1.34 -5.06
C SER A 48 -8.95 -2.73 -4.48
N PHE A 49 -7.94 -2.86 -3.64
CA PHE A 49 -7.63 -4.11 -2.96
C PHE A 49 -8.57 -4.33 -1.76
N ASP A 50 -9.57 -5.20 -1.93
CA ASP A 50 -10.51 -5.58 -0.89
C ASP A 50 -11.13 -6.97 -1.11
N PRO A 51 -10.29 -8.04 -1.20
CA PRO A 51 -10.76 -9.39 -1.47
C PRO A 51 -11.81 -9.87 -0.44
N LYS A 52 -12.83 -10.59 -0.92
CA LYS A 52 -14.01 -11.03 -0.14
C LYS A 52 -14.02 -12.52 0.16
N ASP A 53 -13.37 -13.32 -0.67
CA ASP A 53 -13.31 -14.77 -0.54
C ASP A 53 -11.96 -15.31 -1.02
N ALA A 54 -11.77 -16.62 -0.86
CA ALA A 54 -10.51 -17.29 -1.16
C ALA A 54 -10.12 -17.20 -2.65
N ASP A 55 -11.11 -17.14 -3.55
CA ASP A 55 -10.86 -17.05 -4.98
C ASP A 55 -10.34 -15.65 -5.33
N GLU A 56 -10.96 -14.58 -4.80
CA GLU A 56 -10.46 -13.22 -4.97
C GLU A 56 -9.05 -13.03 -4.38
N TRP A 57 -8.77 -13.64 -3.22
CA TRP A 57 -7.42 -13.65 -2.64
C TRP A 57 -6.42 -14.34 -3.57
N TYR A 58 -6.78 -15.49 -4.12
CA TYR A 58 -5.95 -16.25 -5.04
C TYR A 58 -5.69 -15.47 -6.34
N ASP A 59 -6.69 -14.79 -6.88
CA ASP A 59 -6.57 -13.97 -8.09
C ASP A 59 -5.60 -12.80 -7.89
N TRP A 60 -5.72 -12.08 -6.77
CA TRP A 60 -4.79 -11.01 -6.42
C TRP A 60 -3.36 -11.51 -6.24
N ASP A 61 -3.18 -12.59 -5.49
CA ASP A 61 -1.87 -13.17 -5.23
C ASP A 61 -1.20 -13.63 -6.53
N ASN A 62 -1.93 -14.31 -7.43
CA ASN A 62 -1.39 -14.72 -8.72
C ASN A 62 -1.04 -13.55 -9.65
N LEU A 63 -1.91 -12.56 -9.73
CA LEU A 63 -1.69 -11.39 -10.58
C LEU A 63 -0.41 -10.67 -10.17
N ILE A 64 -0.23 -10.40 -8.88
CA ILE A 64 0.92 -9.66 -8.38
C ILE A 64 2.17 -10.54 -8.44
N CYS A 65 2.08 -11.82 -8.04
CA CYS A 65 3.20 -12.74 -8.10
C CYS A 65 3.72 -12.93 -9.53
N HIS A 66 2.86 -12.88 -10.56
CA HIS A 66 3.32 -12.94 -11.95
C HIS A 66 4.39 -11.88 -12.29
N PHE A 67 4.20 -10.64 -11.81
CA PHE A 67 5.17 -9.57 -12.02
C PHE A 67 6.36 -9.66 -11.07
N LEU A 68 6.13 -10.09 -9.83
CA LEU A 68 7.20 -10.29 -8.86
C LEU A 68 8.17 -11.39 -9.30
N ASP A 69 7.66 -12.51 -9.82
CA ASP A 69 8.43 -13.62 -10.39
C ASP A 69 9.26 -13.16 -11.61
N ALA A 70 8.76 -12.18 -12.36
CA ALA A 70 9.49 -11.53 -13.45
C ALA A 70 10.54 -10.49 -12.98
N GLY A 71 10.70 -10.30 -11.66
CA GLY A 71 11.66 -9.36 -11.07
C GLY A 71 11.22 -7.90 -11.08
N VAL A 72 9.95 -7.61 -11.41
CA VAL A 72 9.41 -6.25 -11.41
C VAL A 72 9.22 -5.78 -9.97
N LEU A 73 9.52 -4.51 -9.68
CA LEU A 73 9.19 -3.95 -8.37
C LEU A 73 7.68 -3.77 -8.28
N CYS A 74 7.07 -4.27 -7.21
CA CYS A 74 5.65 -4.06 -6.98
C CYS A 74 5.40 -3.52 -5.57
N SER A 75 4.40 -2.67 -5.44
CA SER A 75 3.85 -2.28 -4.14
C SER A 75 2.34 -2.42 -4.14
N LEU A 76 1.78 -2.59 -2.95
CA LEU A 76 0.34 -2.76 -2.76
C LEU A 76 -0.13 -1.95 -1.57
N ASP A 77 -1.22 -1.21 -1.77
CA ASP A 77 -1.97 -0.53 -0.72
C ASP A 77 -2.95 -1.50 -0.02
N ILE A 78 -2.55 -2.00 1.15
CA ILE A 78 -3.23 -3.05 1.91
C ILE A 78 -4.05 -2.40 3.05
N PRO A 79 -5.38 -2.52 3.06
CA PRO A 79 -6.17 -2.11 4.21
C PRO A 79 -5.74 -2.88 5.46
N VAL A 80 -5.50 -2.20 6.58
CA VAL A 80 -5.03 -2.84 7.82
C VAL A 80 -5.95 -3.97 8.33
N LYS A 81 -7.24 -3.96 7.97
CA LYS A 81 -8.19 -5.04 8.29
C LYS A 81 -7.84 -6.40 7.67
N HIS A 82 -7.02 -6.40 6.61
CA HIS A 82 -6.58 -7.60 5.90
C HIS A 82 -5.13 -7.98 6.26
N ALA A 83 -4.51 -7.27 7.22
CA ALA A 83 -3.07 -7.40 7.48
C ALA A 83 -2.66 -8.79 7.99
N GLU A 84 -3.55 -9.48 8.70
CA GLU A 84 -3.29 -10.81 9.26
C GLU A 84 -3.35 -11.87 8.15
N GLU A 85 -4.44 -11.89 7.38
CA GLU A 85 -4.64 -12.79 6.25
C GLU A 85 -3.60 -12.57 5.14
N PHE A 86 -3.16 -11.32 4.96
CA PHE A 86 -2.16 -10.98 3.95
C PHE A 86 -0.80 -11.63 4.19
N LEU A 87 -0.44 -11.93 5.45
CA LEU A 87 0.83 -12.60 5.77
C LEU A 87 0.91 -14.04 5.26
N GLU A 88 -0.22 -14.64 4.90
CA GLU A 88 -0.29 -15.98 4.30
C GLU A 88 -0.11 -15.97 2.76
N CYS A 89 -0.03 -14.78 2.14
CA CYS A 89 0.14 -14.64 0.69
C CYS A 89 1.60 -14.82 0.27
N ARG A 90 1.85 -15.29 -0.96
CA ARG A 90 3.22 -15.47 -1.48
C ARG A 90 3.94 -14.14 -1.70
N MET A 91 3.19 -13.07 -1.92
CA MET A 91 3.72 -11.72 -2.16
C MET A 91 4.74 -11.28 -1.09
N VAL A 92 4.52 -11.59 0.20
CA VAL A 92 5.40 -11.12 1.29
C VAL A 92 6.78 -11.79 1.30
N GLU A 93 6.95 -12.90 0.58
CA GLU A 93 8.22 -13.61 0.47
C GLU A 93 9.18 -12.97 -0.55
N HIS A 94 8.68 -12.06 -1.39
CA HIS A 94 9.42 -11.47 -2.50
C HIS A 94 10.20 -10.22 -2.07
N SER A 95 11.52 -10.18 -2.31
CA SER A 95 12.36 -9.02 -1.97
C SER A 95 12.07 -7.77 -2.80
N ASN A 96 11.42 -7.92 -3.96
CA ASN A 96 10.97 -6.86 -4.86
C ASN A 96 9.53 -6.39 -4.57
N PHE A 97 8.90 -6.88 -3.51
CA PHE A 97 7.58 -6.46 -3.08
C PHE A 97 7.64 -5.46 -1.91
N SER A 98 6.82 -4.42 -1.95
CA SER A 98 6.69 -3.40 -0.91
C SER A 98 5.25 -3.31 -0.40
N PRO A 99 4.89 -4.05 0.68
CA PRO A 99 3.57 -3.95 1.29
C PRO A 99 3.39 -2.60 1.99
N GLN A 100 2.25 -1.94 1.80
CA GLN A 100 1.91 -0.67 2.44
C GLN A 100 0.63 -0.83 3.25
N LEU A 101 0.73 -0.85 4.58
CA LEU A 101 -0.44 -0.93 5.47
C LEU A 101 -1.17 0.42 5.53
N ARG A 102 -2.37 0.48 4.98
CA ARG A 102 -3.25 1.65 5.01
C ARG A 102 -4.09 1.67 6.27
N VAL A 103 -3.80 2.67 7.10
CA VAL A 103 -4.55 2.99 8.33
C VAL A 103 -5.34 4.28 8.12
N PRO A 104 -6.65 4.22 7.84
CA PRO A 104 -7.47 5.41 7.66
C PRO A 104 -7.69 6.12 9.00
N VAL A 105 -7.21 7.36 9.12
CA VAL A 105 -7.49 8.24 10.28
C VAL A 105 -8.54 9.27 9.88
N PRO A 106 -9.82 9.10 10.28
CA PRO A 106 -10.89 10.01 9.89
C PRO A 106 -10.67 11.40 10.48
N PHE A 107 -11.00 12.43 9.70
CA PHE A 107 -10.87 13.83 10.09
C PHE A 107 -9.49 14.17 10.65
N ILE A 108 -8.41 13.66 10.02
CA ILE A 108 -7.02 13.75 10.52
C ILE A 108 -6.59 15.13 11.04
N LYS A 109 -7.15 16.23 10.49
CA LYS A 109 -6.88 17.62 10.89
C LYS A 109 -7.63 18.12 12.13
N GLN A 110 -8.63 17.40 12.62
CA GLN A 110 -9.43 17.78 13.81
C GLN A 110 -8.84 17.24 15.12
N TRP A 111 -7.91 16.29 15.03
CA TRP A 111 -7.22 15.74 16.19
C TRP A 111 -6.30 16.78 16.83
N ASN A 112 -6.25 16.82 18.16
CA ASN A 112 -5.48 17.83 18.89
C ASN A 112 -3.97 17.56 18.83
N TYR A 113 -3.17 18.57 19.16
CA TYR A 113 -1.70 18.51 19.16
C TYR A 113 -1.07 17.34 19.94
N ASN A 114 -1.77 16.83 20.97
CA ASN A 114 -1.27 15.74 21.83
C ASN A 114 -1.65 14.34 21.30
N THR A 115 -2.25 14.25 20.11
CA THR A 115 -2.72 12.98 19.54
C THR A 115 -1.55 12.08 19.14
N MET A 116 -1.59 10.83 19.60
CA MET A 116 -0.59 9.80 19.33
C MET A 116 -1.19 8.70 18.44
N ILE A 117 -0.43 8.23 17.46
CA ILE A 117 -0.68 6.97 16.77
C ILE A 117 0.10 5.88 17.50
N LYS A 118 -0.59 4.78 17.77
CA LYS A 118 -0.02 3.61 18.46
C LYS A 118 -0.16 2.39 17.54
N ILE A 119 0.95 1.71 17.31
CA ILE A 119 1.00 0.38 16.71
C ILE A 119 1.23 -0.59 17.85
N ASP A 120 0.31 -1.55 17.97
CA ASP A 120 0.30 -2.56 19.02
C ASP A 120 0.10 -3.93 18.39
N ASP A 121 0.53 -4.96 19.12
CA ASP A 121 0.20 -6.33 18.76
C ASP A 121 -1.26 -6.64 19.12
N LYS A 122 -1.86 -7.62 18.44
CA LYS A 122 -3.23 -8.06 18.72
C LYS A 122 -3.31 -8.82 20.04
N ASP A 123 -2.24 -9.52 20.40
CA ASP A 123 -2.23 -10.45 21.52
C ASP A 123 -1.27 -10.03 22.65
N PHE A 124 -1.70 -10.23 23.89
CA PHE A 124 -0.93 -9.93 25.10
C PHE A 124 0.31 -10.83 25.29
N ASN A 125 0.48 -11.89 24.47
CA ASN A 125 1.44 -12.96 24.75
C ASN A 125 2.84 -12.68 24.15
N HIS A 126 3.57 -11.77 24.82
CA HIS A 126 5.01 -11.75 25.09
C HIS A 126 6.08 -12.05 24.00
N SER A 127 5.76 -12.26 22.72
CA SER A 127 6.79 -12.43 21.68
C SER A 127 7.28 -11.11 21.07
N ASN A 128 6.50 -10.02 21.20
CA ASN A 128 6.79 -8.75 20.55
C ASN A 128 7.36 -7.72 21.55
N PRO A 129 8.56 -7.15 21.32
CA PRO A 129 9.27 -6.34 22.32
C PRO A 129 8.69 -4.94 22.59
N GLY A 130 7.59 -4.50 21.97
CA GLY A 130 7.05 -3.20 22.35
C GLY A 130 5.82 -2.69 21.64
N VAL A 131 5.28 -1.64 22.26
CA VAL A 131 4.31 -0.71 21.73
C VAL A 131 5.08 0.41 21.04
N TRP A 132 4.75 0.71 19.78
CA TRP A 132 5.34 1.86 19.08
C TRP A 132 4.35 3.01 19.06
N CYS A 133 4.74 4.14 19.66
CA CYS A 133 3.95 5.35 19.68
C CYS A 133 4.67 6.46 18.91
N HIS A 134 3.92 7.18 18.07
CA HIS A 134 4.41 8.36 17.37
C HIS A 134 3.38 9.49 17.46
N ARG A 135 3.84 10.74 17.48
CA ARG A 135 2.92 11.88 17.40
C ARG A 135 2.28 11.89 16.00
N LEU A 136 0.96 12.05 15.95
CA LEU A 136 0.23 12.14 14.68
C LEU A 136 0.73 13.32 13.84
N HIS A 137 0.99 14.45 14.48
CA HIS A 137 1.41 15.68 13.81
C HIS A 137 2.77 15.55 13.11
N ASP A 138 3.69 14.78 13.69
CA ASP A 138 5.02 14.55 13.12
C ASP A 138 4.95 13.63 11.88
N LEU A 139 3.94 12.77 11.78
CA LEU A 139 3.66 11.97 10.58
C LEU A 139 2.99 12.79 9.46
N MET A 140 2.39 13.94 9.80
CA MET A 140 1.75 14.84 8.84
C MET A 140 2.69 15.92 8.30
N SER A 141 3.83 16.15 8.96
CA SER A 141 4.82 17.11 8.49
C SER A 141 5.65 16.55 7.34
N TYR A 142 5.71 17.31 6.24
CA TYR A 142 6.67 17.06 5.17
C TYR A 142 8.07 17.42 5.70
N ASN A 143 8.84 16.44 6.17
CA ASN A 143 10.28 16.65 6.34
C ASN A 143 10.87 16.82 4.93
N THR A 144 11.39 18.03 4.69
CA THR A 144 12.11 18.44 3.49
C THR A 144 13.56 17.99 3.57
#